data_AF-A0A2S1LYC1-F1
#
_entry.id   AF-A0A2S1LYC1-F1
#
_cell.length_a   1.000
_cell.length_b   1.000
_cell.length_c   1.000
_cell.angle_alpha   90.00
_cell.angle_beta   90.00
_cell.angle_gamma   90.00
#
_symmetry.space_group_name_H-M   'P 1'
#
loop_
_entity.id
_entity.type
_entity.pdbx_description
1 polymer ?
#
loop_
_entity_poly.entity_id
_entity_poly.type
_entity_poly.pdbx_seq_one_letter_code
_entity_poly.pdbx_strand_id
1 'polypeptide(L)'
;MRIIMIIVIALFCLNLSTFAYNIRRGDKIRIELIIVKFKGDDIFINGKKLENTRDYNLSKMVENFIDKVGPENILNVEHNVTSSILTVLIVYKLPIS
;
A
#
# COMPACT_ATOMS: atom_id res chain seq x y z
N MET A 1 -9.38 2.73 15.02
CA MET A 1 -7.89 2.84 14.97
C MET A 1 -7.18 1.54 15.33
N ARG A 2 -7.50 0.85 16.44
CA ARG A 2 -6.79 -0.37 16.87
C ARG A 2 -6.73 -1.50 15.83
N ILE A 3 -7.81 -1.74 15.08
CA ILE A 3 -7.87 -2.81 14.07
C ILE A 3 -6.92 -2.54 12.89
N ILE A 4 -6.88 -1.30 12.37
CA ILE A 4 -5.98 -0.92 11.27
C ILE A 4 -4.52 -1.12 11.69
N MET A 5 -4.18 -0.73 12.93
CA MET A 5 -2.84 -0.91 13.48
C MET A 5 -2.43 -2.40 13.52
N ILE A 6 -3.35 -3.28 13.94
CA ILE A 6 -3.09 -4.74 13.97
C ILE A 6 -2.89 -5.28 12.55
N ILE A 7 -3.71 -4.86 11.59
CA ILE A 7 -3.59 -5.26 10.18
C ILE A 7 -2.24 -4.81 9.61
N VAL A 8 -1.83 -3.56 9.84
CA VAL A 8 -0.54 -3.05 9.37
C VAL A 8 0.63 -3.83 9.99
N ILE A 9 0.57 -4.11 11.30
CA ILE A 9 1.60 -4.91 11.97
C ILE A 9 1.65 -6.33 11.38
N ALA A 10 0.52 -6.96 11.14
CA ALA A 10 0.46 -8.30 10.56
C ALA A 10 1.06 -8.35 9.14
N LEU A 11 0.68 -7.40 8.27
CA LEU A 11 1.23 -7.28 6.92
C LEU A 11 2.74 -6.99 6.95
N PHE A 12 3.19 -6.13 7.87
CA PHE A 12 4.62 -5.89 8.06
C PHE A 12 5.37 -7.15 8.50
N CYS A 13 4.80 -7.93 9.43
CA CYS A 13 5.41 -9.17 9.90
C CYS A 13 5.57 -10.22 8.79
N LEU A 14 4.61 -10.31 7.87
CA LEU A 14 4.70 -11.20 6.70
C LEU A 14 5.87 -10.83 5.77
N ASN A 15 6.29 -9.56 5.80
CA ASN A 15 7.35 -9.04 4.95
C ASN A 15 8.73 -8.99 5.61
N LEU A 16 8.87 -9.39 6.89
CA LEU A 16 10.12 -9.29 7.65
C LEU A 16 11.31 -10.00 6.97
N SER A 17 11.07 -11.17 6.36
CA SER A 17 12.11 -11.94 5.67
C SER A 17 12.61 -11.22 4.41
N THR A 18 11.69 -10.76 3.56
CA THR A 18 11.98 -9.95 2.37
C THR A 18 12.69 -8.66 2.76
N PHE A 19 12.23 -8.00 3.83
CA PHE A 19 12.84 -6.78 4.35
C PHE A 19 14.27 -7.01 4.83
N ALA A 20 14.49 -8.03 5.65
CA ALA A 20 15.82 -8.39 6.15
C ALA A 20 16.80 -8.79 5.03
N TYR A 21 16.32 -9.54 4.03
CA TYR A 21 17.13 -9.95 2.89
C TYR A 21 17.63 -8.75 2.07
N ASN A 22 16.73 -7.82 1.72
CA ASN A 22 17.08 -6.68 0.88
C ASN A 22 17.94 -5.64 1.65
N ILE A 23 17.69 -5.42 2.94
CA ILE A 23 18.56 -4.58 3.78
C ILE A 23 20.00 -5.11 3.81
N ARG A 24 20.18 -6.42 3.92
CA ARG A 24 21.53 -7.03 3.89
C ARG A 24 22.26 -6.82 2.57
N ARG A 25 21.54 -6.62 1.46
CA ARG A 25 22.12 -6.29 0.14
C ARG A 25 22.46 -4.81 -0.03
N GLY A 26 22.15 -3.97 0.96
CA GLY A 26 22.33 -2.52 0.88
C GLY A 26 21.19 -1.79 0.16
N ASP A 27 20.10 -2.49 -0.16
CA ASP A 27 18.94 -1.88 -0.81
C ASP A 27 18.21 -0.96 0.19
N LYS A 28 17.84 0.24 -0.27
CA LYS A 28 16.98 1.13 0.51
C LYS A 28 15.52 0.76 0.26
N ILE A 29 14.85 0.23 1.29
CA ILE A 29 13.46 -0.21 1.19
C ILE A 29 12.51 0.88 1.68
N ARG A 30 11.37 1.01 1.00
CA ARG A 30 10.23 1.83 1.43
C ARG A 30 8.96 1.00 1.46
N ILE A 31 8.03 1.44 2.30
CA ILE A 31 6.70 0.87 2.47
C ILE A 31 5.70 1.99 2.26
N GLU A 32 4.81 1.83 1.30
CA GLU A 32 3.68 2.72 1.05
C GLU A 32 2.40 2.04 1.55
N LEU A 33 1.56 2.80 2.26
CA LEU A 33 0.29 2.32 2.76
C LEU A 33 -0.84 3.17 2.18
N ILE A 34 -1.73 2.52 1.44
CA ILE A 34 -2.93 3.13 0.89
C ILE A 34 -4.12 2.60 1.67
N ILE A 35 -4.84 3.49 2.37
CA ILE A 35 -6.06 3.15 3.12
C ILE A 35 -7.25 3.77 2.40
N VAL A 36 -8.12 2.93 1.88
CA VAL A 36 -9.41 3.32 1.29
C VAL A 36 -10.52 2.96 2.27
N LYS A 37 -11.29 3.95 2.71
CA LYS A 37 -12.43 3.76 3.61
C LYS A 37 -13.72 4.15 2.91
N PHE A 38 -14.71 3.27 3.02
CA PHE A 38 -16.07 3.48 2.52
C PHE A 38 -16.97 3.91 3.68
N LYS A 39 -17.73 5.00 3.50
CA LYS A 39 -18.68 5.51 4.51
C LYS A 39 -19.96 5.95 3.81
N GLY A 40 -20.89 5.01 3.62
CA GLY A 40 -22.04 5.24 2.72
C GLY A 40 -21.54 5.38 1.29
N ASP A 41 -21.98 6.43 0.59
CA ASP A 41 -21.53 6.73 -0.78
C ASP A 41 -20.19 7.48 -0.83
N ASP A 42 -19.66 7.89 0.33
CA ASP A 42 -18.39 8.60 0.41
C ASP A 42 -17.19 7.63 0.44
N ILE A 43 -16.20 7.91 -0.40
CA ILE A 43 -14.90 7.23 -0.42
C ILE A 43 -13.85 8.16 0.20
N PHE A 44 -13.02 7.62 1.08
CA PHE A 44 -11.88 8.34 1.68
C PHE A 44 -10.59 7.61 1.36
N ILE A 45 -9.58 8.33 0.87
CA ILE A 45 -8.23 7.80 0.60
C ILE A 45 -7.25 8.47 1.53
N ASN A 46 -6.53 7.70 2.34
CA ASN A 46 -5.58 8.20 3.34
C ASN A 46 -6.19 9.33 4.21
N GLY A 47 -7.48 9.20 4.53
CA GLY A 47 -8.24 10.14 5.35
C GLY A 47 -8.86 11.33 4.60
N LYS A 48 -8.56 11.53 3.31
CA LYS A 48 -9.16 12.60 2.49
C LYS A 48 -10.39 12.10 1.75
N LYS A 49 -11.51 12.81 1.87
CA LYS A 49 -12.73 12.53 1.10
C LYS A 49 -12.44 12.75 -0.38
N LEU A 50 -12.82 11.78 -1.21
CA LEU A 50 -12.74 11.91 -2.65
C LEU A 50 -13.98 12.65 -3.17
N GLU A 51 -13.77 13.78 -3.82
CA GLU A 51 -14.87 14.67 -4.27
C GLU A 51 -15.64 14.10 -5.47
N ASN A 52 -14.98 13.32 -6.33
CA ASN A 52 -15.62 12.62 -7.44
C ASN A 52 -15.31 11.12 -7.36
N THR A 53 -16.31 10.34 -6.95
CA THR A 53 -16.20 8.89 -6.79
C THR A 53 -16.50 8.11 -8.06
N ARG A 54 -17.13 8.73 -9.08
CA ARG A 54 -17.57 8.03 -10.30
C ARG A 54 -16.44 7.54 -11.19
N ASP A 55 -15.31 8.24 -11.18
CA ASP A 55 -14.15 7.91 -12.01
C ASP A 55 -13.01 7.24 -11.21
N TYR A 56 -13.26 6.89 -9.94
CA TYR A 56 -12.22 6.34 -9.09
C TYR A 56 -11.96 4.87 -9.38
N ASN A 57 -10.78 4.60 -9.93
CA ASN A 57 -10.28 3.25 -10.13
C ASN A 57 -9.02 3.04 -9.28
N LEU A 58 -9.17 2.31 -8.17
CA LEU A 58 -8.06 1.99 -7.26
C LEU A 58 -6.98 1.17 -7.96
N SER A 59 -7.35 0.22 -8.83
CA SER A 59 -6.37 -0.59 -9.58
C SER A 59 -5.48 0.31 -10.42
N LYS A 60 -6.07 1.28 -11.14
CA LYS A 60 -5.31 2.26 -11.92
C LYS A 60 -4.40 3.13 -11.06
N MET A 61 -4.82 3.46 -9.83
CA MET A 61 -3.98 4.20 -8.88
C MET A 61 -2.76 3.39 -8.43
N VAL A 62 -2.95 2.10 -8.16
CA VAL A 62 -1.87 1.17 -7.79
C VAL A 62 -0.95 0.91 -8.99
N GLU A 63 -1.50 0.70 -10.19
CA GLU A 63 -0.76 0.57 -11.44
C GLU A 63 0.12 1.79 -11.70
N ASN A 64 -0.46 3.00 -11.64
CA ASN A 64 0.30 4.24 -11.81
C ASN A 64 1.43 4.39 -10.76
N PHE A 65 1.21 3.91 -9.53
CA PHE A 65 2.25 3.91 -8.50
C PHE A 65 3.38 2.93 -8.87
N ILE A 66 3.03 1.71 -9.28
CA ILE A 66 3.99 0.69 -9.71
C ILE A 66 4.82 1.19 -10.90
N ASP A 67 4.17 1.78 -11.90
CA ASP A 67 4.84 2.32 -13.09
C ASP A 67 5.81 3.46 -12.72
N LYS A 68 5.41 4.34 -11.80
CA LYS A 68 6.26 5.44 -11.32
C LYS A 68 7.49 4.93 -10.54
N VAL A 69 7.34 3.84 -9.79
CA VAL A 69 8.43 3.24 -9.01
C VAL A 69 9.34 2.37 -9.88
N GLY A 70 8.80 1.82 -10.98
CA GLY A 70 9.42 0.76 -11.76
C GLY A 70 9.00 -0.60 -11.22
N PRO A 71 8.33 -1.46 -12.01
CA PRO A 71 7.84 -2.76 -11.55
C PRO A 71 8.95 -3.68 -11.02
N GLU A 72 10.17 -3.54 -11.53
CA GLU A 72 11.37 -4.25 -11.06
C GLU A 72 11.80 -3.88 -9.64
N ASN A 73 11.39 -2.70 -9.16
CA ASN A 73 11.69 -2.23 -7.81
C ASN A 73 10.61 -2.66 -6.80
N ILE A 74 9.48 -3.21 -7.26
CA ILE A 74 8.42 -3.70 -6.38
C ILE A 74 8.84 -5.04 -5.78
N LEU A 75 8.85 -5.09 -4.44
CA LEU A 75 9.19 -6.28 -3.67
C LEU A 75 7.95 -7.09 -3.30
N ASN A 76 6.88 -6.40 -2.93
CA ASN A 76 5.62 -7.03 -2.57
C ASN A 76 4.46 -6.05 -2.67
N VAL A 77 3.27 -6.56 -2.98
CA VAL A 77 2.00 -5.83 -2.90
C VAL A 77 1.02 -6.72 -2.15
N GLU A 78 0.66 -6.30 -0.94
CA GLU A 78 -0.34 -6.97 -0.12
C GLU A 78 -1.58 -6.12 -0.02
N HIS A 79 -2.74 -6.76 0.09
CA HIS A 79 -3.99 -6.07 0.31
C HIS A 79 -4.84 -6.81 1.35
N ASN A 80 -5.65 -6.04 2.07
CA ASN A 80 -6.62 -6.57 3.01
C ASN A 80 -7.95 -5.83 2.81
N VAL A 81 -9.03 -6.58 2.67
CA VAL A 81 -10.39 -6.07 2.58
C VAL A 81 -11.14 -6.44 3.85
N THR A 82 -11.69 -5.44 4.52
CA THR A 82 -12.68 -5.59 5.59
C THR A 82 -14.00 -4.97 5.13
N SER A 83 -15.07 -5.08 5.94
CA SER A 83 -16.43 -4.63 5.58
C SER A 83 -16.56 -3.17 5.12
N SER A 84 -15.61 -2.29 5.45
CA SER A 84 -15.64 -0.88 5.04
C SER A 84 -14.27 -0.26 4.78
N ILE A 85 -13.20 -1.06 4.82
CA ILE A 85 -11.83 -0.57 4.66
C ILE A 85 -11.08 -1.55 3.77
N LEU A 86 -10.47 -1.01 2.72
CA LEU A 86 -9.44 -1.66 1.92
C LEU A 86 -8.10 -1.03 2.27
N THR A 87 -7.12 -1.87 2.60
CA THR A 87 -5.75 -1.46 2.87
C THR A 87 -4.85 -2.12 1.85
N VAL A 88 -4.01 -1.35 1.16
CA VAL A 88 -2.98 -1.85 0.24
C VAL A 88 -1.63 -1.44 0.79
N LEU A 89 -0.73 -2.40 0.96
CA LEU A 89 0.64 -2.23 1.41
C LEU A 89 1.58 -2.57 0.25
N ILE A 90 2.42 -1.61 -0.14
CA ILE A 90 3.37 -1.77 -1.24
C ILE A 90 4.77 -1.64 -0.67
N VAL A 91 5.56 -2.71 -0.78
CA VAL A 91 6.97 -2.73 -0.39
C VAL A 91 7.82 -2.61 -1.64
N TYR A 92 8.75 -1.68 -1.67
CA TYR A 92 9.57 -1.42 -2.86
C TYR A 92 10.97 -0.93 -2.51
N LYS A 93 11.91 -1.11 -3.45
CA LYS A 93 13.26 -0.56 -3.39
C LYS A 93 13.26 0.86 -3.93
N LEU A 94 14.08 1.73 -3.35
CA LEU A 94 14.39 3.01 -3.99
C LEU A 94 15.26 2.75 -5.22
N PRO A 95 14.97 3.42 -6.35
CA PRO A 95 15.86 3.39 -7.50
C PRO A 95 17.26 3.86 -7.07
N ILE A 96 18.28 3.15 -7.53
CA ILE A 96 19.67 3.58 -7.38
C ILE A 96 19.86 4.75 -8.37
N SER A 97 19.99 5.96 -7.83
CA SER A 97 20.33 7.17 -8.60
C SER A 97 21.80 7.19 -8.99
#